data_AF-A0A0G1PLM7-F1
#
_entry.id   AF-A0A0G1PLM7-F1
#
_cell.length_a   1.000
_cell.length_b   1.000
_cell.length_c   1.000
_cell.angle_alpha   90.00
_cell.angle_beta   90.00
_cell.angle_gamma   90.00
#
_symmetry.space_group_name_H-M   'P 1'
#
loop_
_entity.id
_entity.type
_entity.pdbx_description
1 polymer ?
#
loop_
_entity_poly.entity_id
_entity_poly.type
_entity_poly.pdbx_seq_one_letter_code
_entity_poly.pdbx_strand_id
1 'polypeptide(L)'
;MSKEKIFEIVIQAIFSWPGIVLVIALICIVVFHKEISAFLKGVKKIKTKDWELNSEVEKKEEELPKNEELAKEEQPEAQKVEEPKTLEERRMEMIFSTLDKNQARADEAFQKMQELNTDTLSKKKDELLYLKFSHTAGKTDAIQRIRAFLIDAEVEYEANMTLGFCYANSKDFENSTTFYTQALEKARDEKAKTNAASQLSSSLYRDNKKENAIKVLSDTLSIARDNSNKIKLYEGFADIYEKENDHENRAFVLDKAVELKPNDTGLIFKVGYSYAESEYDELSFLHYKNARDINPEDEAVQNNLGVQYDNLKMPVKSILSYKKAEKLGNTLASANLAYRLMNAGFTEEAKTILDTAKTKQDAHPNVNFALSELPKRIEKEDEVEKGKIKFALNLRKFFLDFTEGKFIKSDKLSNVGGEWKSDGDTLFQLSVSDNKLTGMWKEKLISYEYDWKFEGDIVNNSSVLMIYEKEYNFSKSEYEYRKKGKGFLFCTADGNTVKFVRIDDSFKSRKIYTLTRNAVG
;
A
#
# COMPACT_ATOMS: atom_id res chain seq x y z
N MET A 1 9.08 -24.60 -18.75
CA MET A 1 7.81 -24.53 -19.52
C MET A 1 7.95 -23.36 -20.49
N SER A 2 7.82 -23.57 -21.81
CA SER A 2 8.04 -22.48 -22.79
C SER A 2 6.99 -21.38 -22.63
N LYS A 3 7.36 -20.12 -22.94
CA LYS A 3 6.46 -18.96 -22.84
C LYS A 3 5.18 -19.15 -23.65
N GLU A 4 5.26 -19.82 -24.78
CA GLU A 4 4.11 -20.18 -25.63
C GLU A 4 3.15 -21.15 -24.92
N LYS A 5 3.66 -22.12 -24.15
CA LYS A 5 2.83 -23.04 -23.36
C LYS A 5 2.14 -22.37 -22.19
N ILE A 6 2.77 -21.35 -21.59
CA ILE A 6 2.15 -20.54 -20.51
C ILE A 6 1.06 -19.64 -21.11
N PHE A 7 1.31 -19.06 -22.29
CA PHE A 7 0.32 -18.23 -22.98
C PHE A 7 -0.90 -19.04 -23.44
N GLU A 8 -0.72 -20.26 -23.95
CA GLU A 8 -1.83 -21.16 -24.27
C GLU A 8 -2.64 -21.56 -23.03
N ILE A 9 -1.98 -21.84 -21.89
CA ILE A 9 -2.66 -22.17 -20.63
C ILE A 9 -3.43 -20.98 -20.07
N VAL A 10 -2.89 -19.76 -20.18
CA VAL A 10 -3.55 -18.52 -19.75
C VAL A 10 -4.74 -18.20 -20.66
N ILE A 11 -4.62 -18.39 -21.98
CA ILE A 11 -5.73 -18.23 -22.91
C ILE A 11 -6.80 -19.31 -22.66
N GLN A 12 -6.44 -20.57 -22.46
CA GLN A 12 -7.40 -21.62 -22.08
C GLN A 12 -8.06 -21.35 -20.72
N ALA A 13 -7.37 -20.70 -19.77
CA ALA A 13 -7.94 -20.28 -18.49
C ALA A 13 -8.92 -19.09 -18.63
N ILE A 14 -8.65 -18.15 -19.55
CA ILE A 14 -9.54 -17.02 -19.85
C ILE A 14 -10.79 -17.48 -20.62
N PHE A 15 -10.66 -18.45 -21.53
CA PHE A 15 -11.77 -18.99 -22.32
C PHE A 15 -12.55 -20.13 -21.66
N SER A 16 -12.10 -20.68 -20.53
CA SER A 16 -12.83 -21.70 -19.77
C SER A 16 -13.84 -21.13 -18.77
N TRP A 17 -13.92 -19.80 -18.63
CA TRP A 17 -14.97 -19.10 -17.89
C TRP A 17 -15.85 -18.29 -18.85
N PRO A 18 -16.98 -18.86 -19.33
CA PRO A 18 -17.88 -18.19 -20.28
C PRO A 18 -18.34 -16.79 -19.83
N GLY A 19 -18.38 -16.55 -18.52
CA GLY A 19 -18.77 -15.26 -17.94
C GLY A 19 -17.81 -14.11 -18.23
N ILE A 20 -16.49 -14.33 -18.31
CA ILE A 20 -15.52 -13.24 -18.49
C ILE A 20 -15.53 -12.74 -19.95
N VAL A 21 -15.63 -13.65 -20.92
CA VAL A 21 -15.73 -13.28 -22.35
C VAL A 21 -17.05 -12.55 -22.63
N LEU A 22 -18.15 -12.99 -22.01
CA LEU A 22 -19.44 -12.30 -22.11
C LEU A 22 -19.41 -10.91 -21.48
N VAL A 23 -18.75 -10.75 -20.32
CA VAL A 23 -18.62 -9.45 -19.66
C VAL A 23 -17.75 -8.50 -20.48
N ILE A 24 -16.63 -8.96 -21.03
CA ILE A 24 -15.78 -8.13 -21.90
C ILE A 24 -16.50 -7.79 -23.21
N ALA A 25 -17.23 -8.74 -23.80
CA ALA A 25 -18.03 -8.50 -25.01
C ALA A 25 -19.17 -7.51 -24.74
N LEU A 26 -19.86 -7.61 -23.61
CA LEU A 26 -20.88 -6.66 -23.17
C LEU A 26 -20.29 -5.27 -22.93
N ILE A 27 -19.13 -5.18 -22.27
CA ILE A 27 -18.42 -3.91 -22.07
C ILE A 27 -18.03 -3.30 -23.41
N CYS A 28 -17.49 -4.09 -24.35
CA CYS A 28 -17.15 -3.60 -25.69
C CYS A 28 -18.38 -3.17 -26.49
N ILE A 29 -19.49 -3.91 -26.42
CA ILE A 29 -20.74 -3.55 -27.10
C ILE A 29 -21.32 -2.25 -26.51
N VAL A 30 -21.26 -2.06 -25.20
CA VAL A 30 -21.75 -0.84 -24.53
C VAL A 30 -20.86 0.37 -24.82
N VAL A 31 -19.54 0.21 -24.71
CA VAL A 31 -18.56 1.31 -24.87
C VAL A 31 -18.42 1.73 -26.33
N PHE A 32 -18.51 0.81 -27.29
CA PHE A 32 -18.28 1.07 -28.73
C PHE A 32 -19.53 0.89 -29.62
N HIS A 33 -20.74 1.03 -29.04
CA HIS A 33 -22.00 0.75 -29.77
C HIS A 33 -22.18 1.58 -31.06
N LYS A 34 -21.64 2.80 -31.12
CA LYS A 34 -21.78 3.69 -32.29
C LYS A 34 -20.85 3.25 -33.42
N GLU A 35 -19.64 2.86 -33.09
CA GLU A 35 -18.59 2.39 -34.02
C GLU A 35 -18.98 1.04 -34.62
N ILE A 36 -19.52 0.13 -33.79
CA ILE A 36 -20.03 -1.18 -34.23
C ILE A 36 -21.24 -1.01 -35.17
N SER A 37 -22.17 -0.11 -34.85
CA SER A 37 -23.35 0.18 -35.70
C SER A 37 -22.94 0.78 -37.06
N ALA A 38 -21.96 1.68 -37.08
CA ALA A 38 -21.42 2.25 -38.31
C ALA A 38 -20.69 1.20 -39.15
N PHE A 39 -19.92 0.31 -38.51
CA PHE A 39 -19.22 -0.79 -39.18
C PHE A 39 -20.19 -1.78 -39.83
N LEU A 40 -21.23 -2.23 -39.12
CA LEU A 40 -22.21 -3.19 -39.63
C LEU A 40 -23.02 -2.67 -40.82
N LYS A 41 -23.31 -1.37 -40.88
CA LYS A 41 -23.96 -0.75 -42.04
C LYS A 41 -23.12 -0.80 -43.32
N GLY A 42 -21.80 -0.95 -43.21
CA GLY A 42 -20.87 -1.06 -44.35
C GLY A 42 -20.65 -2.48 -44.86
N VAL A 43 -21.09 -3.50 -44.13
CA VAL A 43 -20.84 -4.90 -44.45
C VAL A 43 -21.88 -5.41 -45.45
N LYS A 44 -21.47 -5.53 -46.72
CA LYS A 44 -22.34 -6.05 -47.80
C LYS A 44 -22.29 -7.56 -47.98
N LYS A 45 -21.22 -8.23 -47.52
CA LYS A 45 -21.06 -9.69 -47.64
C LYS A 45 -20.02 -10.23 -46.66
N ILE A 46 -20.35 -11.30 -45.92
CA ILE A 46 -19.37 -12.06 -45.12
C ILE A 46 -19.48 -13.53 -45.50
N LYS A 47 -18.34 -14.15 -45.85
CA LYS A 47 -18.21 -15.58 -46.15
C LYS A 47 -17.13 -16.21 -45.29
N THR A 48 -17.46 -17.32 -44.64
CA THR A 48 -16.52 -18.25 -44.02
C THR A 48 -16.80 -19.67 -44.52
N LYS A 49 -15.97 -20.64 -44.10
CA LYS A 49 -15.98 -22.02 -44.64
C LYS A 49 -17.33 -22.74 -44.43
N ASP A 50 -18.08 -22.35 -43.40
CA ASP A 50 -19.34 -22.97 -42.99
C ASP A 50 -20.55 -21.99 -43.01
N TRP A 51 -20.37 -20.75 -43.50
CA TRP A 51 -21.40 -19.71 -43.44
C TRP A 51 -21.25 -18.63 -44.52
N GLU A 52 -22.39 -18.23 -45.11
CA GLU A 52 -22.49 -17.04 -45.97
C GLU A 52 -23.68 -16.17 -45.56
N LEU A 53 -23.44 -14.86 -45.43
CA LEU A 53 -24.47 -13.83 -45.34
C LEU A 53 -24.39 -12.87 -46.53
N ASN A 54 -25.47 -12.81 -47.31
CA ASN A 54 -25.70 -11.85 -48.38
C ASN A 54 -26.87 -10.94 -47.98
N SER A 55 -26.70 -9.62 -48.08
CA SER A 55 -27.72 -8.64 -47.72
C SER A 55 -28.48 -8.02 -48.91
N GLU A 56 -28.43 -8.64 -50.09
CA GLU A 56 -29.26 -8.21 -51.23
C GLU A 56 -30.58 -8.99 -51.26
N VAL A 57 -31.67 -8.29 -50.97
CA VAL A 57 -33.04 -8.77 -51.17
C VAL A 57 -33.42 -8.50 -52.63
N GLU A 58 -33.60 -9.57 -53.42
CA GLU A 58 -34.20 -9.50 -54.76
C GLU A 58 -35.62 -8.94 -54.68
N LYS A 59 -35.87 -7.83 -55.39
CA LYS A 59 -37.22 -7.34 -55.64
C LYS A 59 -37.89 -8.24 -56.69
N LYS A 60 -38.94 -8.97 -56.29
CA LYS A 60 -39.99 -9.41 -57.23
C LYS A 60 -41.17 -8.45 -57.11
N GLU A 61 -41.43 -7.76 -58.21
CA GLU A 61 -42.65 -6.99 -58.45
C GLU A 61 -43.83 -7.96 -58.62
N GLU A 62 -44.83 -7.85 -57.76
CA GLU A 62 -46.19 -8.31 -58.04
C GLU A 62 -47.12 -7.09 -58.06
N GLU A 63 -47.90 -7.00 -59.14
CA GLU A 63 -48.76 -5.87 -59.50
C GLU A 63 -49.90 -5.64 -58.47
N LEU A 64 -50.11 -4.38 -58.12
CA LEU A 64 -51.26 -3.91 -57.33
C LEU A 64 -52.51 -3.72 -58.19
N PRO A 65 -53.71 -4.14 -57.73
CA PRO A 65 -54.93 -3.43 -58.04
C PRO A 65 -55.05 -2.19 -57.13
N LYS A 66 -55.49 -1.07 -57.73
CA LYS A 66 -55.80 0.19 -57.05
C LYS A 66 -57.09 0.11 -56.23
N ASN A 67 -57.08 0.96 -55.19
CA ASN A 67 -58.18 1.45 -54.34
C ASN A 67 -58.65 0.53 -53.21
N GLU A 68 -58.33 0.91 -51.97
CA GLU A 68 -59.27 1.63 -51.10
C GLU A 68 -58.48 2.26 -49.92
N GLU A 69 -58.75 3.54 -49.65
CA GLU A 69 -58.30 4.21 -48.42
C GLU A 69 -58.95 3.54 -47.21
N LEU A 70 -58.18 2.79 -46.43
CA LEU A 70 -58.53 2.47 -45.04
C LEU A 70 -57.28 2.67 -44.17
N ALA A 71 -57.47 3.46 -43.11
CA ALA A 71 -56.47 3.94 -42.18
C ALA A 71 -55.50 2.84 -41.72
N LYS A 72 -54.19 3.09 -41.87
CA LYS A 72 -53.17 2.28 -41.19
C LYS A 72 -53.05 2.77 -39.75
N GLU A 73 -53.63 2.01 -38.85
CA GLU A 73 -53.29 2.03 -37.43
C GLU A 73 -51.77 1.81 -37.26
N GLU A 74 -51.13 2.68 -36.48
CA GLU A 74 -49.78 2.47 -35.98
C GLU A 74 -49.77 1.20 -35.12
N GLN A 75 -49.05 0.16 -35.54
CA GLN A 75 -48.70 -0.93 -34.63
C GLN A 75 -47.62 -0.42 -33.67
N PRO A 76 -47.82 -0.53 -32.34
CA PRO A 76 -46.82 -0.06 -31.38
C PRO A 76 -45.58 -0.97 -31.41
N GLU A 77 -44.40 -0.34 -31.41
CA GLU A 77 -43.12 -1.03 -31.20
C GLU A 77 -43.24 -1.95 -29.98
N ALA A 78 -42.99 -3.24 -30.18
CA ALA A 78 -42.96 -4.21 -29.09
C ALA A 78 -41.89 -3.78 -28.07
N GLN A 79 -42.34 -3.32 -26.91
CA GLN A 79 -41.49 -3.05 -25.75
C GLN A 79 -40.60 -4.27 -25.49
N LYS A 80 -39.27 -4.09 -25.58
CA LYS A 80 -38.34 -5.04 -24.98
C LYS A 80 -38.71 -5.13 -23.50
N VAL A 81 -39.27 -6.26 -23.08
CA VAL A 81 -39.50 -6.57 -21.67
C VAL A 81 -38.12 -6.67 -21.04
N GLU A 82 -37.67 -5.61 -20.36
CA GLU A 82 -36.47 -5.67 -19.53
C GLU A 82 -36.68 -6.76 -18.48
N GLU A 83 -35.76 -7.71 -18.39
CA GLU A 83 -35.78 -8.70 -17.32
C GLU A 83 -35.83 -7.99 -15.94
N PRO A 84 -36.62 -8.52 -14.98
CA PRO A 84 -36.75 -7.89 -13.69
C PRO A 84 -35.40 -7.87 -12.96
N LYS A 85 -34.89 -6.65 -12.70
CA LYS A 85 -33.62 -6.47 -12.00
C LYS A 85 -33.63 -7.13 -10.63
N THR A 86 -32.52 -7.76 -10.29
CA THR A 86 -32.22 -8.35 -8.97
C THR A 86 -32.12 -7.28 -7.88
N LEU A 87 -32.16 -7.73 -6.61
CA LEU A 87 -32.00 -6.84 -5.46
C LEU A 87 -30.67 -6.07 -5.48
N GLU A 88 -29.57 -6.74 -5.84
CA GLU A 88 -28.25 -6.10 -5.95
C GLU A 88 -28.18 -5.07 -7.09
N GLU A 89 -28.79 -5.37 -8.24
CA GLU A 89 -28.86 -4.42 -9.34
C GLU A 89 -29.68 -3.17 -8.96
N ARG A 90 -30.75 -3.33 -8.16
CA ARG A 90 -31.51 -2.20 -7.63
C ARG A 90 -30.72 -1.39 -6.60
N ARG A 91 -29.94 -2.05 -5.72
CA ARG A 91 -28.99 -1.36 -4.81
C ARG A 91 -27.99 -0.52 -5.60
N MET A 92 -27.36 -1.10 -6.62
CA MET A 92 -26.39 -0.39 -7.46
C MET A 92 -27.06 0.75 -8.24
N GLU A 93 -28.25 0.54 -8.80
CA GLU A 93 -29.01 1.58 -9.49
C GLU A 93 -29.32 2.77 -8.57
N MET A 94 -29.74 2.51 -7.33
CA MET A 94 -29.97 3.56 -6.33
C MET A 94 -28.69 4.36 -6.05
N ILE A 95 -27.55 3.68 -5.85
CA ILE A 95 -26.27 4.35 -5.57
C ILE A 95 -25.84 5.20 -6.77
N PHE A 96 -25.77 4.63 -7.96
CA PHE A 96 -25.33 5.35 -9.16
C PHE A 96 -26.25 6.51 -9.51
N SER A 97 -27.57 6.33 -9.42
CA SER A 97 -28.52 7.41 -9.67
C SER A 97 -28.34 8.58 -8.69
N THR A 98 -27.96 8.29 -7.45
CA THR A 98 -27.66 9.33 -6.46
C THR A 98 -26.37 10.07 -6.80
N LEU A 99 -25.33 9.36 -7.25
CA LEU A 99 -24.07 9.97 -7.70
C LEU A 99 -24.26 10.84 -8.96
N ASP A 100 -25.15 10.43 -9.85
CA ASP A 100 -25.56 11.18 -11.05
C ASP A 100 -26.50 12.36 -10.73
N LYS A 101 -26.80 12.59 -9.44
CA LYS A 101 -27.75 13.61 -8.96
C LYS A 101 -29.17 13.44 -9.52
N ASN A 102 -29.53 12.22 -9.95
CA ASN A 102 -30.88 11.89 -10.40
C ASN A 102 -31.68 11.30 -9.23
N GLN A 103 -32.20 12.20 -8.39
CA GLN A 103 -32.89 11.81 -7.17
C GLN A 103 -34.18 11.01 -7.42
N ALA A 104 -34.94 11.36 -8.45
CA ALA A 104 -36.19 10.66 -8.78
C ALA A 104 -35.93 9.19 -9.09
N ARG A 105 -34.90 8.91 -9.89
CA ARG A 105 -34.49 7.54 -10.22
C ARG A 105 -33.92 6.80 -9.00
N ALA A 106 -33.16 7.48 -8.15
CA ALA A 106 -32.67 6.90 -6.90
C ALA A 106 -33.83 6.50 -5.95
N ASP A 107 -34.84 7.36 -5.84
CA ASP A 107 -36.02 7.13 -5.00
C ASP A 107 -36.87 5.98 -5.54
N GLU A 108 -37.06 5.90 -6.87
CA GLU A 108 -37.74 4.79 -7.53
C GLU A 108 -36.99 3.46 -7.34
N ALA A 109 -35.66 3.47 -7.53
CA ALA A 109 -34.84 2.29 -7.34
C ALA A 109 -34.88 1.80 -5.88
N PHE A 110 -34.85 2.73 -4.92
CA PHE A 110 -35.00 2.42 -3.50
C PHE A 110 -36.37 1.79 -3.18
N GLN A 111 -37.47 2.34 -3.70
CA GLN A 111 -38.80 1.78 -3.51
C GLN A 111 -38.90 0.35 -4.05
N LYS A 112 -38.49 0.13 -5.31
CA LYS A 112 -38.48 -1.20 -5.93
C LYS A 112 -37.58 -2.19 -5.18
N MET A 113 -36.44 -1.74 -4.69
CA MET A 113 -35.55 -2.54 -3.85
C MET A 113 -36.25 -2.97 -2.54
N GLN A 114 -36.98 -2.06 -1.88
CA GLN A 114 -37.71 -2.37 -0.64
C GLN A 114 -38.89 -3.32 -0.86
N GLU A 115 -39.53 -3.28 -2.04
CA GLU A 115 -40.58 -4.23 -2.42
C GLU A 115 -40.02 -5.64 -2.67
N LEU A 116 -38.86 -5.73 -3.35
CA LEU A 116 -38.19 -6.98 -3.68
C LEU A 116 -37.54 -7.66 -2.47
N ASN A 117 -37.02 -6.87 -1.53
CA ASN A 117 -36.38 -7.41 -0.35
C ASN A 117 -37.44 -8.02 0.59
N THR A 118 -37.23 -9.23 1.09
CA THR A 118 -38.13 -9.86 2.07
C THR A 118 -37.53 -9.92 3.47
N ASP A 119 -36.22 -9.67 3.62
CA ASP A 119 -35.52 -9.73 4.89
C ASP A 119 -35.61 -8.39 5.64
N THR A 120 -36.29 -8.39 6.78
CA THR A 120 -36.56 -7.18 7.57
C THR A 120 -35.28 -6.45 7.98
N LEU A 121 -34.25 -7.19 8.40
CA LEU A 121 -32.99 -6.59 8.81
C LEU A 121 -32.28 -5.94 7.61
N SER A 122 -32.23 -6.63 6.48
CA SER A 122 -31.67 -6.12 5.24
C SER A 122 -32.40 -4.88 4.76
N LYS A 123 -33.74 -4.81 4.86
CA LYS A 123 -34.51 -3.59 4.53
C LYS A 123 -34.07 -2.37 5.33
N LYS A 124 -33.87 -2.55 6.64
CA LYS A 124 -33.40 -1.48 7.54
C LYS A 124 -32.00 -1.01 7.14
N LYS A 125 -31.08 -1.95 6.86
CA LYS A 125 -29.71 -1.64 6.40
C LYS A 125 -29.71 -0.93 5.05
N ASP A 126 -30.58 -1.35 4.15
CA ASP A 126 -30.77 -0.73 2.84
C ASP A 126 -31.33 0.69 2.95
N GLU A 127 -32.25 0.95 3.89
CA GLU A 127 -32.74 2.31 4.18
C GLU A 127 -31.63 3.20 4.73
N LEU A 128 -30.81 2.71 5.67
CA LEU A 128 -29.64 3.45 6.16
C LEU A 128 -28.66 3.79 5.03
N LEU A 129 -28.43 2.85 4.11
CA LEU A 129 -27.59 3.07 2.93
C LEU A 129 -28.18 4.14 2.00
N TYR A 130 -29.48 4.07 1.70
CA TYR A 130 -30.19 5.08 0.92
C TYR A 130 -30.09 6.48 1.57
N LEU A 131 -30.31 6.58 2.88
CA LEU A 131 -30.24 7.83 3.63
C LEU A 131 -28.83 8.42 3.63
N LYS A 132 -27.79 7.56 3.74
CA LYS A 132 -26.39 7.97 3.60
C LYS A 132 -26.14 8.73 2.30
N PHE A 133 -26.56 8.15 1.18
CA PHE A 133 -26.35 8.74 -0.14
C PHE A 133 -27.26 9.94 -0.38
N SER A 134 -28.51 9.88 0.08
CA SER A 134 -29.43 11.02 0.07
C SER A 134 -28.86 12.26 0.77
N HIS A 135 -28.22 12.08 1.93
CA HIS A 135 -27.52 13.16 2.62
C HIS A 135 -26.39 13.73 1.75
N THR A 136 -25.56 12.88 1.11
CA THR A 136 -24.48 13.37 0.23
C THR A 136 -24.99 14.13 -1.00
N ALA A 137 -26.22 13.84 -1.44
CA ALA A 137 -26.91 14.57 -2.50
C ALA A 137 -27.61 15.86 -2.02
N GLY A 138 -27.55 16.17 -0.71
CA GLY A 138 -28.07 17.41 -0.12
C GLY A 138 -29.46 17.31 0.51
N LYS A 139 -30.04 16.11 0.67
CA LYS A 139 -31.32 15.95 1.40
C LYS A 139 -31.14 16.21 2.89
N THR A 140 -31.84 17.22 3.40
CA THR A 140 -31.67 17.73 4.77
C THR A 140 -32.36 16.90 5.85
N ASP A 141 -33.38 16.11 5.50
CA ASP A 141 -34.13 15.24 6.41
C ASP A 141 -33.40 13.92 6.73
N ALA A 142 -32.39 13.56 5.93
CA ALA A 142 -31.72 12.27 6.03
C ALA A 142 -31.14 11.98 7.42
N ILE A 143 -30.45 12.95 8.05
CA ILE A 143 -29.88 12.79 9.39
C ILE A 143 -30.97 12.49 10.43
N GLN A 144 -32.10 13.20 10.37
CA GLN A 144 -33.22 12.98 11.30
C GLN A 144 -33.80 11.57 11.14
N ARG A 145 -33.94 11.10 9.90
CA ARG A 145 -34.42 9.74 9.61
C ARG A 145 -33.44 8.67 10.08
N ILE A 146 -32.13 8.87 9.89
CA ILE A 146 -31.11 7.94 10.38
C ILE A 146 -31.15 7.85 11.91
N ARG A 147 -31.36 8.98 12.62
CA ARG A 147 -31.45 8.99 14.10
C ARG A 147 -32.60 8.13 14.63
N ALA A 148 -33.69 7.96 13.88
CA ALA A 148 -34.79 7.09 14.28
C ALA A 148 -34.36 5.61 14.39
N PHE A 149 -33.29 5.20 13.71
CA PHE A 149 -32.75 3.83 13.81
C PHE A 149 -31.85 3.61 15.02
N LEU A 150 -31.50 4.64 15.80
CA LEU A 150 -30.64 4.49 16.98
C LEU A 150 -31.33 3.73 18.12
N ILE A 151 -32.66 3.68 18.16
CA ILE A 151 -33.42 2.90 19.15
C ILE A 151 -33.53 1.42 18.77
N ASP A 152 -33.17 1.06 17.53
CA ASP A 152 -33.26 -0.31 17.03
C ASP A 152 -31.92 -1.03 17.22
N ALA A 153 -31.85 -1.89 18.24
CA ALA A 153 -30.63 -2.61 18.60
C ALA A 153 -30.07 -3.50 17.47
N GLU A 154 -30.87 -3.90 16.47
CA GLU A 154 -30.40 -4.73 15.36
C GLU A 154 -29.56 -3.96 14.34
N VAL A 155 -29.75 -2.64 14.25
CA VAL A 155 -29.08 -1.77 13.29
C VAL A 155 -28.45 -0.52 13.92
N GLU A 156 -28.38 -0.47 15.25
CA GLU A 156 -27.78 0.64 15.98
C GLU A 156 -26.31 0.89 15.56
N TYR A 157 -25.55 -0.17 15.31
CA TYR A 157 -24.18 -0.07 14.76
C TYR A 157 -24.18 0.62 13.39
N GLU A 158 -24.99 0.14 12.45
CA GLU A 158 -25.10 0.69 11.10
C GLU A 158 -25.60 2.13 11.10
N ALA A 159 -26.56 2.47 11.98
CA ALA A 159 -27.07 3.82 12.13
C ALA A 159 -25.97 4.79 12.62
N ASN A 160 -25.21 4.38 13.64
CA ASN A 160 -24.07 5.16 14.14
C ASN A 160 -22.96 5.31 13.07
N MET A 161 -22.61 4.25 12.35
CA MET A 161 -21.66 4.32 11.22
C MET A 161 -22.13 5.29 10.14
N THR A 162 -23.43 5.31 9.87
CA THR A 162 -24.05 6.17 8.85
C THR A 162 -24.05 7.64 9.29
N LEU A 163 -24.41 7.93 10.54
CA LEU A 163 -24.34 9.29 11.09
C LEU A 163 -22.90 9.79 11.12
N GLY A 164 -21.96 8.96 11.60
CA GLY A 164 -20.53 9.29 11.62
C GLY A 164 -20.03 9.70 10.24
N PHE A 165 -20.45 8.97 9.20
CA PHE A 165 -20.13 9.30 7.81
C PHE A 165 -20.75 10.61 7.34
N CYS A 166 -22.05 10.83 7.62
CA CYS A 166 -22.75 12.04 7.20
C CYS A 166 -22.09 13.29 7.80
N TYR A 167 -21.78 13.27 9.10
CA TYR A 167 -21.08 14.36 9.77
C TYR A 167 -19.64 14.54 9.24
N ALA A 168 -18.89 13.46 9.00
CA ALA A 168 -17.55 13.55 8.37
C ALA A 168 -17.59 14.19 6.98
N ASN A 169 -18.62 13.89 6.19
CA ASN A 169 -18.83 14.46 4.86
C ASN A 169 -19.18 15.95 4.94
N SER A 170 -19.97 16.34 5.94
CA SER A 170 -20.30 17.74 6.25
C SER A 170 -19.16 18.50 6.97
N LYS A 171 -18.01 17.85 7.17
CA LYS A 171 -16.84 18.37 7.89
C LYS A 171 -17.08 18.71 9.37
N ASP A 172 -18.14 18.18 9.94
CA ASP A 172 -18.43 18.23 11.37
C ASP A 172 -17.75 17.03 12.05
N PHE A 173 -16.45 17.18 12.32
CA PHE A 173 -15.64 16.08 12.85
C PHE A 173 -15.92 15.76 14.30
N GLU A 174 -16.46 16.70 15.07
CA GLU A 174 -16.85 16.49 16.46
C GLU A 174 -18.04 15.51 16.56
N ASN A 175 -19.12 15.78 15.81
CA ASN A 175 -20.26 14.86 15.75
C ASN A 175 -19.86 13.55 15.05
N SER A 176 -19.03 13.61 14.02
CA SER A 176 -18.53 12.40 13.36
C SER A 176 -17.81 11.47 14.32
N THR A 177 -16.88 12.01 15.12
CA THR A 177 -16.15 11.30 16.17
C THR A 177 -17.10 10.70 17.21
N THR A 178 -18.13 11.46 17.60
CA THR A 178 -19.15 10.99 18.56
C THR A 178 -19.85 9.73 18.04
N PHE A 179 -20.40 9.78 16.83
CA PHE A 179 -21.14 8.65 16.28
C PHE A 179 -20.24 7.46 15.90
N TYR A 180 -19.00 7.68 15.44
CA TYR A 180 -18.08 6.58 15.22
C TYR A 180 -17.59 5.93 16.53
N THR A 181 -17.50 6.68 17.63
CA THR A 181 -17.24 6.12 18.96
C THR A 181 -18.39 5.21 19.39
N GLN A 182 -19.63 5.68 19.25
CA GLN A 182 -20.82 4.86 19.51
C GLN A 182 -20.88 3.62 18.61
N ALA A 183 -20.53 3.74 17.33
CA ALA A 183 -20.44 2.59 16.44
C ALA A 183 -19.41 1.56 16.94
N LEU A 184 -18.23 2.00 17.38
CA LEU A 184 -17.19 1.11 17.91
C LEU A 184 -17.67 0.38 19.18
N GLU A 185 -18.40 1.05 20.06
CA GLU A 185 -18.99 0.45 21.27
C GLU A 185 -20.05 -0.61 20.95
N LYS A 186 -20.84 -0.41 19.88
CA LYS A 186 -21.92 -1.32 19.46
C LYS A 186 -21.48 -2.44 18.52
N ALA A 187 -20.23 -2.40 18.06
CA ALA A 187 -19.70 -3.39 17.14
C ALA A 187 -19.61 -4.79 17.79
N ARG A 188 -20.32 -5.76 17.20
CA ARG A 188 -20.48 -7.12 17.74
C ARG A 188 -19.35 -8.07 17.36
N ASP A 189 -18.65 -7.79 16.26
CA ASP A 189 -17.58 -8.62 15.73
C ASP A 189 -16.33 -7.80 15.44
N GLU A 190 -15.22 -8.51 15.20
CA GLU A 190 -13.91 -7.92 14.96
C GLU A 190 -13.89 -7.02 13.72
N LYS A 191 -14.55 -7.43 12.63
CA LYS A 191 -14.60 -6.66 11.38
C LYS A 191 -15.35 -5.34 11.57
N ALA A 192 -16.47 -5.37 12.28
CA ALA A 192 -17.23 -4.18 12.65
C ALA A 192 -16.40 -3.24 13.54
N LYS A 193 -15.68 -3.78 14.53
CA LYS A 193 -14.78 -2.99 15.40
C LYS A 193 -13.67 -2.33 14.59
N THR A 194 -13.00 -3.07 13.73
CA THR A 194 -11.95 -2.53 12.84
C THR A 194 -12.51 -1.46 11.91
N ASN A 195 -13.68 -1.68 11.30
CA ASN A 195 -14.30 -0.69 10.43
C ASN A 195 -14.63 0.61 11.16
N ALA A 196 -15.24 0.53 12.35
CA ALA A 196 -15.55 1.70 13.17
C ALA A 196 -14.27 2.41 13.64
N ALA A 197 -13.28 1.66 14.12
CA ALA A 197 -12.00 2.21 14.58
C ALA A 197 -11.25 2.96 13.47
N SER A 198 -11.19 2.42 12.24
CA SER A 198 -10.55 3.11 11.11
C SER A 198 -11.27 4.42 10.74
N GLN A 199 -12.60 4.46 10.80
CA GLN A 199 -13.35 5.69 10.49
C GLN A 199 -13.28 6.71 11.63
N LEU A 200 -13.31 6.22 12.87
CA LEU A 200 -13.12 7.02 14.07
C LEU A 200 -11.73 7.66 14.07
N SER A 201 -10.66 6.91 13.78
CA SER A 201 -9.31 7.46 13.75
C SER A 201 -9.13 8.53 12.68
N SER A 202 -9.68 8.32 11.48
CA SER A 202 -9.68 9.31 10.40
C SER A 202 -10.41 10.60 10.81
N SER A 203 -11.55 10.47 11.49
CA SER A 203 -12.34 11.62 11.97
C SER A 203 -11.66 12.34 13.13
N LEU A 204 -11.10 11.62 14.10
CA LEU A 204 -10.30 12.16 15.20
C LEU A 204 -9.08 12.93 14.67
N TYR A 205 -8.38 12.40 13.67
CA TYR A 205 -7.25 13.10 13.05
C TYR A 205 -7.69 14.41 12.40
N ARG A 206 -8.80 14.41 11.66
CA ARG A 206 -9.38 15.62 11.04
C ARG A 206 -9.92 16.61 12.08
N ASP A 207 -10.26 16.14 13.27
CA ASP A 207 -10.63 16.92 14.45
C ASP A 207 -9.41 17.40 15.27
N ASN A 208 -8.19 17.29 14.74
CA ASN A 208 -6.92 17.64 15.39
C ASN A 208 -6.63 16.85 16.69
N LYS A 209 -7.20 15.65 16.84
CA LYS A 209 -6.99 14.74 17.98
C LYS A 209 -6.12 13.54 17.56
N LYS A 210 -4.92 13.83 17.05
CA LYS A 210 -3.98 12.83 16.49
C LYS A 210 -3.66 11.71 17.49
N GLU A 211 -3.35 12.05 18.74
CA GLU A 211 -2.98 11.08 19.77
C GLU A 211 -4.13 10.10 20.04
N ASN A 212 -5.37 10.59 20.06
CA ASN A 212 -6.56 9.76 20.22
C ASN A 212 -6.79 8.86 19.00
N ALA A 213 -6.54 9.36 17.79
CA ALA A 213 -6.64 8.56 16.57
C ALA A 213 -5.67 7.37 16.58
N ILE A 214 -4.40 7.63 16.92
CA ILE A 214 -3.35 6.62 17.08
C ILE A 214 -3.73 5.62 18.19
N LYS A 215 -4.26 6.12 19.32
CA LYS A 215 -4.70 5.28 20.43
C LYS A 215 -5.83 4.33 20.05
N VAL A 216 -6.87 4.82 19.35
CA VAL A 216 -8.00 3.97 18.89
C VAL A 216 -7.52 2.84 17.98
N LEU A 217 -6.61 3.15 17.04
CA LEU A 217 -6.02 2.13 16.17
C LEU A 217 -5.18 1.12 16.96
N SER A 218 -4.38 1.57 17.93
CA SER A 218 -3.52 0.73 18.78
C SER A 218 -4.33 -0.20 19.69
N ASP A 219 -5.36 0.33 20.35
CA ASP A 219 -6.26 -0.45 21.21
C ASP A 219 -7.01 -1.52 20.39
N THR A 220 -7.47 -1.16 19.18
CA THR A 220 -8.16 -2.11 18.29
C THR A 220 -7.21 -3.15 17.72
N LEU A 221 -5.98 -2.75 17.36
CA LEU A 221 -4.95 -3.65 16.84
C LEU A 221 -4.55 -4.71 17.87
N SER A 222 -4.50 -4.33 19.15
CA SER A 222 -4.14 -5.21 20.27
C SER A 222 -5.13 -6.36 20.50
N ILE A 223 -6.36 -6.25 20.00
CA ILE A 223 -7.39 -7.30 20.11
C ILE A 223 -7.73 -7.97 18.76
N ALA A 224 -7.24 -7.42 17.65
CA ALA A 224 -7.47 -7.97 16.32
C ALA A 224 -6.72 -9.29 16.14
N ARG A 225 -7.41 -10.30 15.60
CA ARG A 225 -6.87 -11.65 15.35
C ARG A 225 -6.71 -11.90 13.87
N ASP A 226 -7.65 -11.43 13.07
CA ASP A 226 -7.67 -11.64 11.63
C ASP A 226 -6.66 -10.73 10.91
N ASN A 227 -5.94 -11.30 9.96
CA ASN A 227 -4.90 -10.57 9.23
C ASN A 227 -5.48 -9.45 8.37
N SER A 228 -6.66 -9.61 7.77
CA SER A 228 -7.30 -8.56 6.97
C SER A 228 -7.69 -7.35 7.82
N ASN A 229 -8.16 -7.60 9.05
CA ASN A 229 -8.44 -6.55 10.03
C ASN A 229 -7.16 -5.82 10.47
N LYS A 230 -6.09 -6.57 10.78
CA LYS A 230 -4.78 -5.98 11.12
C LYS A 230 -4.22 -5.10 10.01
N ILE A 231 -4.25 -5.59 8.76
CA ILE A 231 -3.81 -4.82 7.57
C ILE A 231 -4.56 -3.50 7.50
N LYS A 232 -5.89 -3.53 7.62
CA LYS A 232 -6.72 -2.32 7.57
C LYS A 232 -6.39 -1.31 8.70
N LEU A 233 -6.03 -1.79 9.89
CA LEU A 233 -5.58 -0.93 10.98
C LEU A 233 -4.20 -0.32 10.70
N TYR A 234 -3.26 -1.09 10.17
CA TYR A 234 -1.95 -0.60 9.73
C TYR A 234 -2.07 0.43 8.60
N GLU A 235 -2.99 0.24 7.64
CA GLU A 235 -3.29 1.24 6.62
C GLU A 235 -3.86 2.53 7.25
N GLY A 236 -4.73 2.41 8.26
CA GLY A 236 -5.21 3.57 9.02
C GLY A 236 -4.10 4.36 9.72
N PHE A 237 -3.08 3.68 10.27
CA PHE A 237 -1.88 4.34 10.79
C PHE A 237 -1.09 5.02 9.66
N ALA A 238 -0.89 4.31 8.55
CA ALA A 238 -0.13 4.81 7.40
C ALA A 238 -0.76 6.09 6.82
N ASP A 239 -2.09 6.16 6.73
CA ASP A 239 -2.82 7.33 6.26
C ASP A 239 -2.61 8.56 7.17
N ILE A 240 -2.51 8.36 8.49
CA ILE A 240 -2.18 9.43 9.44
C ILE A 240 -0.74 9.87 9.23
N TYR A 241 0.21 8.94 9.23
CA TYR A 241 1.63 9.26 9.09
C TYR A 241 1.98 9.87 7.73
N GLU A 242 1.27 9.52 6.66
CA GLU A 242 1.42 10.16 5.35
C GLU A 242 1.04 11.63 5.37
N LYS A 243 -0.09 11.98 6.00
CA LYS A 243 -0.53 13.38 6.13
C LYS A 243 0.41 14.21 7.00
N GLU A 244 1.09 13.57 7.94
CA GLU A 244 2.12 14.18 8.79
C GLU A 244 3.49 14.27 8.10
N ASN A 245 3.65 13.71 6.90
CA ASN A 245 4.96 13.49 6.24
C ASN A 245 5.96 12.71 7.13
N ASP A 246 5.45 11.87 8.04
CA ASP A 246 6.24 10.99 8.88
C ASP A 246 6.51 9.68 8.12
N HIS A 247 7.43 9.76 7.17
CA HIS A 247 7.74 8.64 6.29
C HIS A 247 8.29 7.42 7.04
N GLU A 248 8.92 7.62 8.19
CA GLU A 248 9.54 6.56 9.00
C GLU A 248 8.48 5.71 9.69
N ASN A 249 7.57 6.33 10.44
CA ASN A 249 6.49 5.58 11.08
C ASN A 249 5.52 5.01 10.05
N ARG A 250 5.32 5.71 8.92
CA ARG A 250 4.59 5.15 7.77
C ARG A 250 5.27 3.88 7.23
N ALA A 251 6.60 3.87 7.10
CA ALA A 251 7.34 2.69 6.65
C ALA A 251 7.11 1.50 7.59
N PHE A 252 7.27 1.72 8.89
CA PHE A 252 7.12 0.71 9.93
C PHE A 252 5.75 0.02 9.90
N VAL A 253 4.66 0.78 9.88
CA VAL A 253 3.31 0.19 9.86
C VAL A 253 2.98 -0.46 8.52
N LEU A 254 3.44 0.09 7.40
CA LEU A 254 3.26 -0.53 6.08
C LEU A 254 4.06 -1.83 5.94
N ASP A 255 5.23 -1.94 6.55
CA ASP A 255 6.02 -3.18 6.53
C ASP A 255 5.30 -4.31 7.29
N LYS A 256 4.61 -4.00 8.39
CA LYS A 256 3.70 -4.95 9.04
C LYS A 256 2.53 -5.34 8.14
N ALA A 257 1.97 -4.41 7.36
CA ALA A 257 0.94 -4.76 6.38
C ALA A 257 1.50 -5.69 5.28
N VAL A 258 2.72 -5.44 4.80
CA VAL A 258 3.41 -6.31 3.82
C VAL A 258 3.75 -7.68 4.40
N GLU A 259 4.15 -7.77 5.68
CA GLU A 259 4.34 -9.06 6.35
C GLU A 259 3.08 -9.93 6.29
N LEU A 260 1.90 -9.32 6.48
CA LEU A 260 0.60 -10.00 6.44
C LEU A 260 0.08 -10.24 5.02
N LYS A 261 0.54 -9.46 4.03
CA LYS A 261 0.14 -9.56 2.61
C LYS A 261 1.37 -9.44 1.68
N PRO A 262 2.26 -10.45 1.65
CA PRO A 262 3.60 -10.34 1.06
C PRO A 262 3.66 -10.21 -0.46
N ASN A 263 2.54 -10.40 -1.16
CA ASN A 263 2.46 -10.33 -2.63
C ASN A 263 1.70 -9.09 -3.13
N ASP A 264 1.30 -8.18 -2.25
CA ASP A 264 0.66 -6.93 -2.66
C ASP A 264 1.71 -5.92 -3.14
N THR A 265 1.90 -5.84 -4.46
CA THR A 265 2.89 -4.96 -5.09
C THR A 265 2.67 -3.48 -4.77
N GLY A 266 1.42 -3.07 -4.57
CA GLY A 266 1.08 -1.71 -4.16
C GLY A 266 1.59 -1.40 -2.75
N LEU A 267 1.38 -2.30 -1.78
CA LEU A 267 1.92 -2.15 -0.43
C LEU A 267 3.45 -2.22 -0.42
N ILE A 268 4.06 -3.15 -1.15
CA ILE A 268 5.52 -3.29 -1.24
C ILE A 268 6.15 -2.02 -1.82
N PHE A 269 5.55 -1.43 -2.85
CA PHE A 269 6.02 -0.17 -3.41
C PHE A 269 5.91 0.97 -2.41
N LYS A 270 4.75 1.12 -1.74
CA LYS A 270 4.53 2.19 -0.74
C LYS A 270 5.51 2.12 0.42
N VAL A 271 5.84 0.92 0.92
CA VAL A 271 6.83 0.77 2.01
C VAL A 271 8.25 1.02 1.51
N GLY A 272 8.61 0.56 0.30
CA GLY A 272 9.91 0.85 -0.32
C GLY A 272 10.14 2.36 -0.50
N TYR A 273 9.10 3.08 -0.91
CA TYR A 273 9.10 4.55 -1.00
C TYR A 273 9.27 5.19 0.37
N SER A 274 8.46 4.80 1.36
CA SER A 274 8.55 5.35 2.71
C SER A 274 9.92 5.15 3.36
N TYR A 275 10.56 3.98 3.16
CA TYR A 275 11.93 3.75 3.64
C TYR A 275 12.96 4.60 2.87
N ALA A 276 12.77 4.86 1.57
CA ALA A 276 13.66 5.74 0.80
C ALA A 276 13.63 7.18 1.33
N GLU A 277 12.42 7.74 1.52
CA GLU A 277 12.23 9.09 2.06
C GLU A 277 12.75 9.25 3.50
N SER A 278 12.93 8.12 4.20
CA SER A 278 13.45 8.07 5.57
C SER A 278 14.93 7.66 5.63
N GLU A 279 15.62 7.62 4.49
CA GLU A 279 17.04 7.24 4.34
C GLU A 279 17.40 5.82 4.83
N TYR A 280 16.43 4.90 4.85
CA TYR A 280 16.65 3.47 5.08
C TYR A 280 16.93 2.73 3.78
N ASP A 281 18.01 3.11 3.10
CA ASP A 281 18.38 2.62 1.77
C ASP A 281 18.39 1.08 1.68
N GLU A 282 18.92 0.37 2.68
CA GLU A 282 18.93 -1.10 2.68
C GLU A 282 17.53 -1.73 2.74
N LEU A 283 16.60 -1.12 3.50
CA LEU A 283 15.23 -1.62 3.59
C LEU A 283 14.44 -1.27 2.33
N SER A 284 14.60 -0.03 1.84
CA SER A 284 14.02 0.42 0.58
C SER A 284 14.45 -0.50 -0.58
N PHE A 285 15.75 -0.76 -0.68
CA PHE A 285 16.34 -1.69 -1.64
C PHE A 285 15.70 -3.08 -1.56
N LEU A 286 15.58 -3.65 -0.35
CA LEU A 286 15.00 -4.97 -0.15
C LEU A 286 13.54 -5.03 -0.66
N HIS A 287 12.74 -4.01 -0.37
CA HIS A 287 11.34 -3.96 -0.81
C HIS A 287 11.22 -3.78 -2.32
N TYR A 288 11.97 -2.87 -2.93
CA TYR A 288 11.95 -2.71 -4.38
C TYR A 288 12.44 -3.96 -5.10
N LYS A 289 13.49 -4.62 -4.58
CA LYS A 289 13.95 -5.90 -5.11
C LYS A 289 12.83 -6.95 -5.07
N ASN A 290 12.09 -7.05 -3.97
CA ASN A 290 10.94 -7.96 -3.89
C ASN A 290 9.83 -7.60 -4.89
N ALA A 291 9.51 -6.30 -5.05
CA ALA A 291 8.53 -5.85 -6.04
C ALA A 291 8.95 -6.22 -7.48
N ARG A 292 10.24 -6.07 -7.81
CA ARG A 292 10.81 -6.47 -9.09
C ARG A 292 10.69 -7.97 -9.31
N ASP A 293 10.96 -8.77 -8.28
CA ASP A 293 10.90 -10.22 -8.38
C ASP A 293 9.44 -10.70 -8.64
N ILE A 294 8.42 -9.88 -8.30
CA ILE A 294 7.00 -10.11 -8.64
C ILE A 294 6.65 -9.59 -10.04
N ASN A 295 6.97 -8.32 -10.35
CA ASN A 295 6.76 -7.71 -11.66
C ASN A 295 8.07 -7.11 -12.19
N PRO A 296 8.83 -7.86 -13.00
CA PRO A 296 10.11 -7.38 -13.51
C PRO A 296 10.00 -6.19 -14.47
N GLU A 297 8.84 -5.96 -15.08
CA GLU A 297 8.60 -4.93 -16.10
C GLU A 297 7.92 -3.67 -15.53
N ASP A 298 7.87 -3.53 -14.21
CA ASP A 298 7.40 -2.29 -13.57
C ASP A 298 8.50 -1.22 -13.64
N GLU A 299 8.28 -0.20 -14.47
CA GLU A 299 9.24 0.89 -14.69
C GLU A 299 9.56 1.71 -13.44
N ALA A 300 8.57 1.94 -12.58
CA ALA A 300 8.73 2.74 -11.37
C ALA A 300 9.57 1.98 -10.35
N VAL A 301 9.32 0.68 -10.21
CA VAL A 301 10.15 -0.23 -9.40
C VAL A 301 11.59 -0.24 -9.91
N GLN A 302 11.81 -0.41 -11.21
CA GLN A 302 13.17 -0.42 -11.78
C GLN A 302 13.92 0.90 -11.56
N ASN A 303 13.26 2.04 -11.77
CA ASN A 303 13.83 3.36 -11.48
C ASN A 303 14.26 3.47 -10.01
N ASN A 304 13.38 3.07 -9.09
CA ASN A 304 13.66 3.16 -7.66
C ASN A 304 14.75 2.19 -7.20
N LEU A 305 14.82 0.96 -7.75
CA LEU A 305 15.98 0.09 -7.56
C LEU A 305 17.28 0.75 -8.03
N GLY A 306 17.25 1.42 -9.18
CA GLY A 306 18.39 2.20 -9.69
C GLY A 306 18.87 3.23 -8.65
N VAL A 307 17.95 3.99 -8.07
CA VAL A 307 18.27 4.96 -7.01
C VAL A 307 18.96 4.27 -5.83
N GLN A 308 18.36 3.19 -5.34
CA GLN A 308 18.87 2.46 -4.17
C GLN A 308 20.24 1.81 -4.42
N TYR A 309 20.47 1.25 -5.61
CA TYR A 309 21.78 0.69 -5.95
C TYR A 309 22.90 1.74 -5.86
N ASP A 310 22.69 3.00 -6.26
CA ASP A 310 23.73 4.04 -6.07
C ASP A 310 23.88 4.49 -4.63
N ASN A 311 22.78 4.61 -3.89
CA ASN A 311 22.85 4.92 -2.46
C ASN A 311 23.70 3.86 -1.74
N LEU A 312 23.56 2.60 -2.15
CA LEU A 312 24.33 1.45 -1.67
C LEU A 312 25.70 1.24 -2.35
N LYS A 313 26.15 2.18 -3.20
CA LYS A 313 27.45 2.18 -3.89
C LYS A 313 27.67 0.96 -4.81
N MET A 314 26.61 0.54 -5.52
CA MET A 314 26.59 -0.48 -6.57
C MET A 314 26.30 0.15 -7.95
N PRO A 315 27.23 0.97 -8.49
CA PRO A 315 26.98 1.77 -9.69
C PRO A 315 26.70 0.93 -10.93
N VAL A 316 27.29 -0.27 -11.08
CA VAL A 316 27.04 -1.11 -12.27
C VAL A 316 25.60 -1.62 -12.26
N LYS A 317 25.09 -2.10 -11.12
CA LYS A 317 23.69 -2.53 -10.97
C LYS A 317 22.69 -1.38 -11.10
N SER A 318 23.03 -0.20 -10.59
CA SER A 318 22.18 0.99 -10.74
C SER A 318 21.89 1.32 -12.21
N ILE A 319 22.96 1.34 -13.04
CA ILE A 319 22.86 1.59 -14.49
C ILE A 319 21.97 0.56 -15.18
N LEU A 320 22.11 -0.73 -14.85
CA LEU A 320 21.28 -1.80 -15.43
C LEU A 320 19.79 -1.61 -15.13
N SER A 321 19.44 -1.20 -13.90
CA SER A 321 18.07 -0.94 -13.50
C SER A 321 17.46 0.28 -14.21
N TYR A 322 18.18 1.39 -14.31
CA TYR A 322 17.67 2.56 -15.05
C TYR A 322 17.48 2.30 -16.54
N LYS A 323 18.39 1.56 -17.17
CA LYS A 323 18.27 1.19 -18.60
C LYS A 323 17.04 0.34 -18.86
N LYS A 324 16.63 -0.50 -17.89
CA LYS A 324 15.37 -1.24 -17.98
C LYS A 324 14.16 -0.31 -17.85
N ALA A 325 14.17 0.64 -16.92
CA ALA A 325 13.11 1.64 -16.76
C ALA A 325 12.96 2.57 -17.99
N GLU A 326 14.07 2.98 -18.60
CA GLU A 326 14.10 3.78 -19.83
C GLU A 326 13.46 3.02 -21.00
N LYS A 327 13.81 1.75 -21.20
CA LYS A 327 13.20 0.89 -22.23
C LYS A 327 11.68 0.73 -22.09
N LEU A 328 11.14 1.00 -20.90
CA LEU A 328 9.71 0.93 -20.60
C LEU A 328 8.98 2.28 -20.76
N GLY A 329 9.71 3.39 -20.96
CA GLY A 329 9.12 4.69 -21.36
C GLY A 329 9.26 5.84 -20.36
N ASN A 330 9.98 5.67 -19.24
CA ASN A 330 10.07 6.70 -18.19
C ASN A 330 11.13 7.78 -18.46
N THR A 331 10.72 9.04 -18.61
CA THR A 331 11.60 10.17 -18.97
C THR A 331 12.40 10.78 -17.81
N LEU A 332 12.01 10.55 -16.55
CA LEU A 332 12.77 10.96 -15.36
C LEU A 332 13.97 10.02 -15.14
N ALA A 333 13.78 8.73 -15.44
CA ALA A 333 14.88 7.76 -15.49
C ALA A 333 15.97 8.18 -16.50
N SER A 334 15.60 8.77 -17.65
CA SER A 334 16.55 9.30 -18.64
C SER A 334 17.44 10.43 -18.10
N ALA A 335 16.92 11.32 -17.24
CA ALA A 335 17.69 12.41 -16.64
C ALA A 335 18.66 11.92 -15.54
N ASN A 336 18.21 10.99 -14.69
CA ASN A 336 19.05 10.34 -13.69
C ASN A 336 20.14 9.46 -14.34
N LEU A 337 19.80 8.79 -15.44
CA LEU A 337 20.72 8.02 -16.27
C LEU A 337 21.78 8.96 -16.87
N ALA A 338 21.42 10.08 -17.49
CA ALA A 338 22.39 11.05 -18.03
C ALA A 338 23.40 11.58 -16.98
N TYR A 339 22.93 11.91 -15.77
CA TYR A 339 23.79 12.41 -14.68
C TYR A 339 24.73 11.32 -14.09
N ARG A 340 24.26 10.06 -14.03
CA ARG A 340 25.05 8.92 -13.52
C ARG A 340 26.01 8.35 -14.58
N LEU A 341 25.61 8.38 -15.85
CA LEU A 341 26.48 8.09 -17.00
C LEU A 341 27.69 9.04 -17.03
N MET A 342 27.50 10.33 -16.72
CA MET A 342 28.59 11.31 -16.58
C MET A 342 29.55 11.03 -15.41
N ASN A 343 29.17 10.22 -14.41
CA ASN A 343 29.96 9.97 -13.19
C ASN A 343 30.47 8.52 -13.01
N ALA A 344 29.89 7.51 -13.70
CA ALA A 344 30.11 6.08 -13.40
C ALA A 344 30.77 5.24 -14.51
N GLY A 345 31.08 5.78 -15.70
CA GLY A 345 31.85 5.02 -16.70
C GLY A 345 31.12 3.81 -17.32
N PHE A 346 29.84 3.99 -17.67
CA PHE A 346 29.06 3.29 -18.73
C PHE A 346 29.24 1.77 -18.93
N THR A 347 28.60 0.87 -18.20
CA THR A 347 28.84 -0.58 -18.37
C THR A 347 28.14 -1.28 -19.55
N GLU A 348 26.92 -0.89 -19.95
CA GLU A 348 26.23 -1.50 -21.10
C GLU A 348 26.51 -0.79 -22.43
N GLU A 349 26.63 0.55 -22.43
CA GLU A 349 27.22 1.26 -23.57
C GLU A 349 28.71 0.90 -23.73
N ALA A 350 29.53 0.79 -22.67
CA ALA A 350 30.91 0.33 -22.84
C ALA A 350 30.97 -1.11 -23.33
N LYS A 351 30.14 -2.05 -22.85
CA LYS A 351 30.14 -3.40 -23.43
C LYS A 351 29.82 -3.37 -24.93
N THR A 352 28.79 -2.63 -25.33
CA THR A 352 28.40 -2.47 -26.74
C THR A 352 29.49 -1.78 -27.58
N ILE A 353 30.13 -0.73 -27.04
CA ILE A 353 31.23 0.02 -27.66
C ILE A 353 32.52 -0.82 -27.71
N LEU A 354 32.83 -1.60 -26.67
CA LEU A 354 34.01 -2.48 -26.57
C LEU A 354 33.86 -3.71 -27.47
N ASP A 355 32.68 -4.33 -27.53
CA ASP A 355 32.37 -5.42 -28.47
C ASP A 355 32.45 -4.93 -29.92
N THR A 356 31.97 -3.72 -30.20
CA THR A 356 32.14 -3.07 -31.52
C THR A 356 33.60 -2.71 -31.81
N ALA A 357 34.34 -2.15 -30.84
CA ALA A 357 35.75 -1.76 -31.00
C ALA A 357 36.69 -2.96 -31.22
N LYS A 358 36.37 -4.11 -30.61
CA LYS A 358 37.10 -5.38 -30.78
C LYS A 358 37.04 -5.93 -32.22
N THR A 359 36.04 -5.55 -33.00
CA THR A 359 35.90 -5.98 -34.41
C THR A 359 36.72 -5.13 -35.40
N LYS A 360 37.38 -4.05 -34.95
CA LYS A 360 38.24 -3.20 -35.79
C LYS A 360 39.68 -3.69 -35.79
N GLN A 361 40.36 -3.54 -36.94
CA GLN A 361 41.69 -4.10 -37.21
C GLN A 361 42.81 -3.59 -36.26
N ASP A 362 42.61 -2.39 -35.68
CA ASP A 362 43.54 -1.73 -34.73
C ASP A 362 42.87 -1.37 -33.38
N ALA A 363 42.26 -2.36 -32.71
CA ALA A 363 41.68 -2.16 -31.37
C ALA A 363 42.76 -1.87 -30.31
N HIS A 364 42.62 -0.77 -29.57
CA HIS A 364 43.55 -0.39 -28.49
C HIS A 364 43.59 -1.47 -27.37
N PRO A 365 44.76 -1.84 -26.81
CA PRO A 365 44.89 -2.93 -25.82
C PRO A 365 43.99 -2.82 -24.58
N ASN A 366 43.69 -1.59 -24.15
CA ASN A 366 42.81 -1.31 -23.01
C ASN A 366 41.36 -1.79 -23.21
N VAL A 367 40.93 -2.05 -24.45
CA VAL A 367 39.59 -2.60 -24.76
C VAL A 367 39.45 -4.01 -24.20
N ASN A 368 40.46 -4.86 -24.39
CA ASN A 368 40.47 -6.23 -23.85
C ASN A 368 40.60 -6.24 -22.33
N PHE A 369 41.37 -5.31 -21.76
CA PHE A 369 41.47 -5.13 -20.31
C PHE A 369 40.12 -4.75 -19.70
N ALA A 370 39.43 -3.75 -20.26
CA ALA A 370 38.11 -3.33 -19.80
C ALA A 370 37.05 -4.43 -19.91
N LEU A 371 37.04 -5.20 -21.01
CA LEU A 371 36.18 -6.37 -21.18
C LEU A 371 36.46 -7.47 -20.15
N SER A 372 37.73 -7.67 -19.77
CA SER A 372 38.12 -8.67 -18.77
C SER A 372 37.82 -8.25 -17.33
N GLU A 373 37.76 -6.94 -17.05
CA GLU A 373 37.52 -6.41 -15.71
C GLU A 373 36.03 -6.27 -15.38
N LEU A 374 35.18 -6.09 -16.38
CA LEU A 374 33.73 -5.89 -16.18
C LEU A 374 33.06 -7.08 -15.45
N PRO A 375 33.25 -8.35 -15.84
CA PRO A 375 32.67 -9.48 -15.11
C PRO A 375 33.13 -9.54 -13.64
N LYS A 376 34.39 -9.21 -13.36
CA LYS A 376 34.94 -9.20 -11.99
C LYS A 376 34.29 -8.11 -11.12
N ARG A 377 34.01 -6.94 -11.70
CA ARG A 377 33.30 -5.85 -10.99
C ARG A 377 31.86 -6.23 -10.68
N ILE A 378 31.17 -6.89 -11.63
CA ILE A 378 29.81 -7.41 -11.42
C ILE A 378 29.81 -8.45 -10.30
N GLU A 379 30.72 -9.42 -10.35
CA GLU A 379 30.86 -10.46 -9.31
C GLU A 379 31.10 -9.83 -7.93
N LYS A 380 31.97 -8.82 -7.84
CA LYS A 380 32.20 -8.08 -6.60
C LYS A 380 30.93 -7.34 -6.12
N GLU A 381 30.19 -6.70 -7.01
CA GLU A 381 28.91 -6.06 -6.63
C GLU A 381 27.85 -7.09 -6.21
N ASP A 382 27.82 -8.29 -6.80
CA ASP A 382 26.94 -9.39 -6.37
C ASP A 382 27.26 -9.84 -4.94
N GLU A 383 28.54 -9.90 -4.56
CA GLU A 383 28.95 -10.19 -3.18
C GLU A 383 28.51 -9.10 -2.20
N VAL A 384 28.70 -7.82 -2.57
CA VAL A 384 28.23 -6.69 -1.75
C VAL A 384 26.71 -6.71 -1.64
N GLU A 385 25.98 -7.01 -2.72
CA GLU A 385 24.51 -7.11 -2.74
C GLU A 385 24.04 -8.21 -1.78
N LYS A 386 24.64 -9.40 -1.83
CA LYS A 386 24.32 -10.49 -0.89
C LYS A 386 24.51 -10.06 0.57
N GLY A 387 25.61 -9.35 0.86
CA GLY A 387 25.87 -8.79 2.19
C GLY A 387 24.80 -7.78 2.61
N LYS A 388 24.42 -6.86 1.72
CA LYS A 388 23.37 -5.86 1.95
C LYS A 388 21.99 -6.48 2.14
N ILE A 389 21.63 -7.51 1.39
CA ILE A 389 20.38 -8.27 1.58
C ILE A 389 20.35 -8.90 2.97
N LYS A 390 21.42 -9.60 3.37
CA LYS A 390 21.49 -10.25 4.69
C LYS A 390 21.33 -9.22 5.81
N PHE A 391 22.00 -8.07 5.68
CA PHE A 391 21.88 -6.98 6.64
C PHE A 391 20.46 -6.38 6.66
N ALA A 392 19.88 -6.09 5.49
CA ALA A 392 18.52 -5.56 5.35
C ALA A 392 17.47 -6.50 5.97
N LEU A 393 17.61 -7.81 5.79
CA LEU A 393 16.70 -8.80 6.39
C LEU A 393 16.76 -8.79 7.92
N ASN A 394 17.96 -8.70 8.51
CA ASN A 394 18.12 -8.59 9.96
C ASN A 394 17.52 -7.28 10.50
N LEU A 395 17.75 -6.17 9.79
CA LEU A 395 17.21 -4.87 10.15
C LEU A 395 15.69 -4.82 10.01
N ARG A 396 15.14 -5.42 8.95
CA ARG A 396 13.70 -5.54 8.74
C ARG A 396 13.05 -6.33 9.87
N LYS A 397 13.63 -7.48 10.23
CA LYS A 397 13.14 -8.28 11.37
C LYS A 397 13.09 -7.45 12.65
N PHE A 398 14.17 -6.71 12.95
CA PHE A 398 14.20 -5.81 14.09
C PHE A 398 13.04 -4.78 14.05
N PHE A 399 12.81 -4.13 12.91
CA PHE A 399 11.78 -3.10 12.81
C PHE A 399 10.35 -3.65 12.82
N LEU A 400 10.11 -4.86 12.31
CA LEU A 400 8.82 -5.53 12.45
C LEU A 400 8.48 -5.76 13.93
N ASP A 401 9.43 -6.28 14.71
CA ASP A 401 9.25 -6.52 16.15
C ASP A 401 9.13 -5.20 16.93
N PHE A 402 9.95 -4.18 16.57
CA PHE A 402 9.87 -2.84 17.16
C PHE A 402 8.49 -2.19 16.92
N THR A 403 7.97 -2.29 15.69
CA THR A 403 6.66 -1.75 15.32
C THR A 403 5.56 -2.41 16.14
N GLU A 404 5.65 -3.71 16.34
CA GLU A 404 4.74 -4.45 17.20
C GLU A 404 4.81 -3.95 18.65
N GLY A 405 6.02 -3.83 19.20
CA GLY A 405 6.24 -3.27 20.54
C GLY A 405 5.77 -1.82 20.71
N LYS A 406 5.76 -1.04 19.63
CA LYS A 406 5.32 0.36 19.62
C LYS A 406 3.81 0.51 19.58
N PHE A 407 3.11 -0.31 18.80
CA PHE A 407 1.67 -0.13 18.54
C PHE A 407 0.76 -1.17 19.22
N ILE A 408 1.33 -2.22 19.80
CA ILE A 408 0.58 -3.19 20.62
C ILE A 408 0.88 -2.94 22.10
N LYS A 409 -0.19 -2.88 22.89
CA LYS A 409 -0.10 -2.55 24.32
C LYS A 409 0.69 -3.61 25.09
N SER A 410 1.74 -3.18 25.78
CA SER A 410 2.58 -4.00 26.66
C SER A 410 3.42 -3.09 27.56
N ASP A 411 3.77 -3.58 28.75
CA ASP A 411 4.48 -2.85 29.82
C ASP A 411 5.86 -3.45 30.15
N LYS A 412 6.33 -4.42 29.36
CA LYS A 412 7.58 -5.16 29.65
C LYS A 412 8.78 -4.24 29.70
N LEU A 413 8.84 -3.27 28.78
CA LEU A 413 9.95 -2.31 28.72
C LEU A 413 10.07 -1.46 29.99
N SER A 414 8.98 -1.22 30.73
CA SER A 414 9.02 -0.44 31.97
C SER A 414 9.83 -1.10 33.10
N ASN A 415 10.13 -2.40 32.98
CA ASN A 415 10.81 -3.19 34.01
C ASN A 415 12.24 -3.62 33.62
N VAL A 416 12.86 -2.98 32.61
CA VAL A 416 14.19 -3.38 32.11
C VAL A 416 15.36 -2.77 32.88
N GLY A 417 15.13 -2.08 33.99
CA GLY A 417 16.21 -1.54 34.82
C GLY A 417 17.21 -2.61 35.24
N GLY A 418 18.50 -2.24 35.25
CA GLY A 418 19.60 -3.10 35.66
C GLY A 418 20.69 -3.26 34.60
N GLU A 419 21.59 -4.21 34.84
CA GLU A 419 22.72 -4.51 33.96
C GLU A 419 22.35 -5.57 32.92
N TRP A 420 22.73 -5.30 31.68
CA TRP A 420 22.48 -6.15 30.52
C TRP A 420 23.77 -6.39 29.75
N LYS A 421 23.94 -7.61 29.24
CA LYS A 421 25.07 -8.01 28.42
C LYS A 421 24.64 -8.19 26.98
N SER A 422 25.38 -7.59 26.05
CA SER A 422 25.18 -7.83 24.62
C SER A 422 25.80 -9.14 24.14
N ASP A 423 25.43 -9.56 22.94
CA ASP A 423 26.04 -10.67 22.19
C ASP A 423 27.53 -10.48 21.88
N GLY A 424 28.04 -9.24 21.97
CA GLY A 424 29.47 -8.91 21.87
C GLY A 424 30.14 -8.61 23.22
N ASP A 425 29.59 -9.13 24.32
CA ASP A 425 30.09 -8.97 25.70
C ASP A 425 30.17 -7.52 26.23
N THR A 426 29.61 -6.55 25.49
CA THR A 426 29.48 -5.17 25.97
C THR A 426 28.38 -5.09 27.04
N LEU A 427 28.70 -4.48 28.18
CA LEU A 427 27.77 -4.25 29.28
C LEU A 427 27.02 -2.92 29.09
N PHE A 428 25.71 -2.98 29.31
CA PHE A 428 24.78 -1.87 29.27
C PHE A 428 24.13 -1.72 30.63
N GLN A 429 24.19 -0.51 31.19
CA GLN A 429 23.43 -0.16 32.39
C GLN A 429 22.15 0.56 31.96
N LEU A 430 20.98 -0.05 32.18
CA LEU A 430 19.68 0.51 31.85
C LEU A 430 18.99 1.05 33.10
N SER A 431 18.25 2.14 32.96
CA SER A 431 17.45 2.73 34.04
C SER A 431 16.14 3.29 33.50
N VAL A 432 15.06 3.08 34.25
CA VAL A 432 13.71 3.57 33.94
C VAL A 432 13.23 4.42 35.10
N SER A 433 12.86 5.68 34.83
CA SER A 433 12.25 6.61 35.78
C SER A 433 11.25 7.48 35.06
N ASP A 434 10.05 7.69 35.63
CA ASP A 434 9.03 8.59 35.07
C ASP A 434 8.73 8.37 33.58
N ASN A 435 8.57 7.11 33.17
CA ASN A 435 8.36 6.68 31.77
C ASN A 435 9.53 7.00 30.81
N LYS A 436 10.66 7.47 31.33
CA LYS A 436 11.89 7.73 30.59
C LYS A 436 12.85 6.55 30.74
N LEU A 437 13.30 6.03 29.60
CA LEU A 437 14.34 5.01 29.52
C LEU A 437 15.68 5.69 29.26
N THR A 438 16.69 5.36 30.06
CA THR A 438 18.09 5.76 29.84
C THR A 438 18.99 4.54 29.83
N GLY A 439 20.09 4.63 29.10
CA GLY A 439 21.10 3.58 29.04
C GLY A 439 22.49 4.15 28.89
N MET A 440 23.47 3.47 29.47
CA MET A 440 24.89 3.79 29.33
C MET A 440 25.69 2.53 28.99
N TRP A 441 26.68 2.67 28.12
CA TRP A 441 27.61 1.58 27.82
C TRP A 441 28.95 2.15 27.35
N LYS A 442 29.95 1.27 27.34
CA LYS A 442 31.29 1.57 26.83
C LYS A 442 31.56 0.70 25.62
N GLU A 443 32.07 1.29 24.56
CA GLU A 443 32.40 0.55 23.33
C GLU A 443 33.87 0.75 22.99
N LYS A 444 34.60 -0.36 22.86
CA LYS A 444 36.01 -0.32 22.48
C LYS A 444 36.15 -0.43 20.96
N LEU A 445 36.73 0.59 20.33
CA LEU A 445 37.10 0.57 18.93
C LEU A 445 38.64 0.66 18.83
N ILE A 446 39.27 -0.45 18.43
CA ILE A 446 40.73 -0.56 18.31
C ILE A 446 41.41 -0.26 19.67
N SER A 447 42.03 0.91 19.82
CA SER A 447 42.78 1.35 21.00
C SER A 447 42.03 2.32 21.90
N TYR A 448 40.82 2.76 21.50
CA TYR A 448 40.05 3.74 22.24
C TYR A 448 38.75 3.14 22.77
N GLU A 449 38.37 3.57 23.98
CA GLU A 449 37.10 3.25 24.59
C GLU A 449 36.22 4.51 24.57
N TYR A 450 35.00 4.36 24.08
CA TYR A 450 34.04 5.44 23.92
C TYR A 450 32.91 5.26 24.94
N ASP A 451 32.61 6.33 25.67
CA ASP A 451 31.48 6.38 26.60
C ASP A 451 30.22 6.82 25.84
N TRP A 452 29.20 5.97 25.83
CA TRP A 452 27.93 6.23 25.17
C TRP A 452 26.78 6.28 26.15
N LYS A 453 25.76 7.06 25.80
CA LYS A 453 24.47 7.02 26.48
C LYS A 453 23.31 7.17 25.51
N PHE A 454 22.13 6.75 25.94
CA PHE A 454 20.88 7.06 25.28
C PHE A 454 19.81 7.49 26.25
N GLU A 455 18.81 8.21 25.74
CA GLU A 455 17.58 8.50 26.46
C GLU A 455 16.38 8.54 25.52
N GLY A 456 15.20 8.19 26.01
CA GLY A 456 13.94 8.32 25.27
C GLY A 456 12.73 7.96 26.12
N ASP A 457 11.55 8.32 25.65
CA ASP A 457 10.30 7.99 26.32
C ASP A 457 9.87 6.56 25.98
N ILE A 458 9.30 5.85 26.94
CA ILE A 458 8.70 4.53 26.72
C ILE A 458 7.31 4.74 26.13
N VAL A 459 7.07 4.11 24.98
CA VAL A 459 5.77 4.02 24.33
C VAL A 459 5.43 2.54 24.17
N ASN A 460 4.43 2.10 24.94
CA ASN A 460 4.11 0.68 25.11
C ASN A 460 5.36 -0.11 25.51
N ASN A 461 5.82 -1.02 24.64
CA ASN A 461 6.97 -1.88 24.86
C ASN A 461 8.19 -1.49 24.02
N SER A 462 8.24 -0.23 23.59
CA SER A 462 9.28 0.31 22.72
C SER A 462 9.74 1.70 23.18
N SER A 463 10.89 2.14 22.69
CA SER A 463 11.36 3.52 22.84
C SER A 463 12.15 3.95 21.61
N VAL A 464 11.88 5.16 21.14
CA VAL A 464 12.75 5.88 20.19
C VAL A 464 13.73 6.69 21.01
N LEU A 465 15.02 6.50 20.75
CA LEU A 465 16.10 6.97 21.60
C LEU A 465 16.91 8.07 20.90
N MET A 466 17.31 9.08 21.66
CA MET A 466 18.41 9.97 21.30
C MET A 466 19.72 9.35 21.79
N ILE A 467 20.72 9.26 20.90
CA ILE A 467 22.01 8.65 21.19
C ILE A 467 23.08 9.73 21.33
N TYR A 468 23.92 9.59 22.35
CA TYR A 468 25.01 10.51 22.63
C TYR A 468 26.32 9.76 22.86
N GLU A 469 27.40 10.43 22.49
CA GLU A 469 28.79 10.03 22.75
C GLU A 469 29.46 11.11 23.59
N LYS A 470 30.30 10.70 24.53
CA LYS A 470 31.07 11.63 25.35
C LYS A 470 32.32 12.08 24.59
N GLU A 471 32.48 13.39 24.47
CA GLU A 471 33.58 14.03 23.77
C GLU A 471 34.23 15.10 24.64
N TYR A 472 35.50 15.38 24.40
CA TYR A 472 36.20 16.48 25.05
C TYR A 472 35.89 17.80 24.34
N ASN A 473 35.31 18.76 25.06
CA ASN A 473 35.09 20.10 24.56
C ASN A 473 36.31 20.98 24.84
N PHE A 474 37.13 21.23 23.82
CA PHE A 474 38.34 22.06 23.94
C PHE A 474 38.07 23.50 24.36
N SER A 475 36.90 24.06 24.03
CA SER A 475 36.55 25.45 24.39
C SER A 475 36.20 25.59 25.87
N LYS A 476 35.67 24.54 26.48
CA LYS A 476 35.26 24.51 27.90
C LYS A 476 36.23 23.73 28.80
N SER A 477 37.20 23.04 28.21
CA SER A 477 38.14 22.14 28.89
C SER A 477 37.47 21.04 29.72
N GLU A 478 36.29 20.57 29.30
CA GLU A 478 35.49 19.55 29.99
C GLU A 478 34.97 18.47 29.03
N TYR A 479 34.61 17.30 29.56
CA TYR A 479 33.90 16.27 28.78
C TYR A 479 32.41 16.52 28.79
N GLU A 480 31.76 16.48 27.62
CA GLU A 480 30.31 16.61 27.47
C GLU A 480 29.76 15.52 26.54
N TYR A 481 28.48 15.18 26.70
CA TYR A 481 27.80 14.27 25.79
C TYR A 481 27.22 15.03 24.61
N ARG A 482 27.62 14.67 23.39
CA ARG A 482 27.09 15.23 22.15
C ARG A 482 26.21 14.24 21.43
N LYS A 483 25.12 14.72 20.84
CA LYS A 483 24.18 13.89 20.08
C LYS A 483 24.89 13.33 18.84
N LYS A 484 24.77 12.03 18.62
CA LYS A 484 25.38 11.29 17.49
C LYS A 484 24.38 10.61 16.57
N GLY A 485 23.14 10.47 17.03
CA GLY A 485 22.08 9.96 16.20
C GLY A 485 20.88 9.52 16.99
N LYS A 486 20.21 8.50 16.46
CA LYS A 486 18.99 7.93 17.01
C LYS A 486 19.11 6.43 17.22
N GLY A 487 18.23 5.89 18.05
CA GLY A 487 18.13 4.46 18.24
C GLY A 487 16.71 4.02 18.43
N PHE A 488 16.49 2.73 18.30
CA PHE A 488 15.21 2.11 18.56
C PHE A 488 15.44 0.94 19.49
N LEU A 489 14.57 0.78 20.47
CA LEU A 489 14.71 -0.25 21.48
C LEU A 489 13.34 -0.82 21.82
N PHE A 490 13.27 -2.14 21.99
CA PHE A 490 12.08 -2.81 22.51
C PHE A 490 12.49 -4.01 23.37
N CYS A 491 11.59 -4.46 24.24
CA CYS A 491 11.77 -5.70 25.00
C CYS A 491 10.98 -6.83 24.34
N THR A 492 11.54 -8.04 24.28
CA THR A 492 10.83 -9.20 23.73
C THR A 492 9.62 -9.59 24.59
N ALA A 493 8.66 -10.32 24.01
CA ALA A 493 7.42 -10.68 24.70
C ALA A 493 7.63 -11.49 26.00
N ASP A 494 8.72 -12.26 26.07
CA ASP A 494 9.11 -13.01 27.27
C ASP A 494 9.73 -12.15 28.38
N GLY A 495 10.05 -10.89 28.10
CA GLY A 495 10.66 -9.95 29.05
C GLY A 495 12.14 -10.18 29.32
N ASN A 496 12.78 -11.15 28.66
CA ASN A 496 14.15 -11.59 28.99
C ASN A 496 15.22 -11.00 28.07
N THR A 497 14.82 -10.48 26.91
CA THR A 497 15.73 -9.90 25.92
C THR A 497 15.33 -8.46 25.62
N VAL A 498 16.32 -7.58 25.52
CA VAL A 498 16.15 -6.24 24.95
C VAL A 498 16.87 -6.19 23.61
N LYS A 499 16.18 -5.72 22.59
CA LYS A 499 16.75 -5.49 21.26
C LYS A 499 16.94 -4.00 21.10
N PHE A 500 18.15 -3.61 20.71
CA PHE A 500 18.52 -2.20 20.52
C PHE A 500 19.21 -2.04 19.18
N VAL A 501 18.77 -1.11 18.34
CA VAL A 501 19.52 -0.66 17.17
C VAL A 501 20.00 0.76 17.38
N ARG A 502 21.29 0.99 17.18
CA ARG A 502 21.90 2.33 17.10
C ARG A 502 22.04 2.72 15.64
N ILE A 503 21.62 3.94 15.31
CA ILE A 503 21.88 4.60 14.02
C ILE A 503 22.77 5.80 14.29
N ASP A 504 23.96 5.77 13.69
CA ASP A 504 24.93 6.85 13.77
C ASP A 504 24.80 7.75 12.54
N ASP A 505 24.42 9.02 12.75
CA ASP A 505 24.19 9.98 11.67
C ASP A 505 25.50 10.34 10.94
N SER A 506 26.63 10.30 11.65
CA SER A 506 27.95 10.70 11.13
C SER A 506 28.48 9.70 10.10
N PHE A 507 28.19 8.42 10.32
CA PHE A 507 28.71 7.32 9.49
C PHE A 507 27.63 6.59 8.70
N LYS A 508 26.36 7.00 8.85
CA LYS A 508 25.17 6.26 8.38
C LYS A 508 25.24 4.77 8.75
N SER A 509 25.85 4.47 9.90
CA SER A 509 26.09 3.10 10.33
C SER A 509 24.96 2.65 11.25
N ARG A 510 24.61 1.37 11.15
CA ARG A 510 23.53 0.77 11.93
C ARG A 510 24.07 -0.48 12.62
N LYS A 511 23.96 -0.52 13.94
CA LYS A 511 24.40 -1.67 14.76
C LYS A 511 23.26 -2.17 15.63
N ILE A 512 22.97 -3.46 15.53
CA ILE A 512 21.94 -4.15 16.31
C ILE A 512 22.64 -4.86 17.46
N TYR A 513 22.11 -4.70 18.67
CA TYR A 513 22.53 -5.37 19.88
C TYR A 513 21.41 -6.29 20.36
N THR A 514 21.78 -7.49 20.81
CA THR A 514 20.89 -8.37 21.55
C THR A 514 21.33 -8.40 23.00
N LEU A 515 20.52 -7.82 23.88
CA LEU A 515 20.83 -7.68 25.29
C LEU A 515 20.09 -8.73 26.10
N THR A 516 20.80 -9.47 26.94
CA THR A 516 20.22 -10.38 27.95
C THR A 516 20.60 -9.89 29.34
N ARG A 517 19.78 -10.14 30.37
CA ARG A 517 20.16 -9.76 31.75
C ARG A 517 21.51 -10.37 32.10
N ASN A 518 22.41 -9.56 32.64
CA ASN A 518 23.66 -10.08 33.16
C ASN A 518 23.34 -10.76 34.50
N ALA A 519 23.25 -12.09 34.50
CA ALA A 519 23.17 -12.85 35.74
C ALA A 519 24.53 -12.74 36.41
N VAL A 520 24.68 -11.73 37.28
CA VAL A 520 25.78 -11.71 38.24
C VAL A 520 25.50 -12.87 39.19
N GLY A 521 26.29 -13.94 39.06
CA GLY A 521 26.31 -15.06 40.00
C GLY A 521 26.89 -14.68 41.36
#